data_AF-A0A931HL95-F1
#
_entry.id   AF-A0A931HL95-F1
#
_cell.length_a   1.000
_cell.length_b   1.000
_cell.length_c   1.000
_cell.angle_alpha   90.00
_cell.angle_beta   90.00
_cell.angle_gamma   90.00
#
_symmetry.space_group_name_H-M   'P 1'
#
loop_
_entity.id
_entity.type
_entity.pdbx_description
1 polymer ?
#
loop_
_entity_poly.entity_id
_entity_poly.type
_entity_poly.pdbx_seq_one_letter_code
_entity_poly.pdbx_strand_id
1 'polypeptide(L)'
;MKRLLATALTAVTLAVGASGTATAAPDLDAVLDLDTVLDVPRNNLDSEHGGGVATDLSADPEVLRPLLDRARATGADPERYAALLHQYWLAVAARNAGIDLNRWDPQLGLTANEQNLKNTFAYYQKLQREHPDFLWTGQGGLAGPSFGAGVMDVDLVGVVIGVRELRDALAQVTRTLDDAAAPAAAELPEDLRAVLAVGHTITPEDIADFQVRVIAMSKHIFTDLLPQHEAYLAGGLYAIDEFRRAGIIDDRAVRAWRDLATGDPELVVRGNAELLHREQYQSIADQWDATREARGPVGRALTYLSTFGADPAIPGVLPPREAFPLTLTAGDPAVGPQWRLQTPLPAFNWSDRDARWEYITTHMLPKYRSLAQDRPAELAVALSKPMDQQFLEQRALNRLVPILRSAARTTQVQYY
;
A
#
# COMPACT_ATOMS: atom_id res chain seq x y z
N MET A 1 -45.84 44.26 -54.92
CA MET A 1 -45.31 44.72 -56.23
C MET A 1 -43.78 44.75 -56.16
N LYS A 2 -43.07 44.34 -57.22
CA LYS A 2 -41.57 44.28 -57.34
C LYS A 2 -40.95 43.28 -56.32
N ARG A 3 -40.37 42.12 -56.65
CA ARG A 3 -39.62 41.62 -57.83
C ARG A 3 -38.42 42.48 -58.21
N LEU A 4 -37.22 41.98 -57.92
CA LEU A 4 -36.11 41.59 -58.82
C LEU A 4 -35.00 40.99 -57.90
N LEU A 5 -34.57 39.74 -58.09
CA LEU A 5 -33.46 39.29 -58.97
C LEU A 5 -32.13 40.02 -58.73
N ALA A 6 -30.95 39.39 -58.84
CA ALA A 6 -30.53 37.98 -58.79
C ALA A 6 -29.00 37.96 -58.98
N THR A 7 -28.27 36.99 -58.41
CA THR A 7 -27.10 36.42 -59.08
C THR A 7 -26.88 34.99 -58.58
N ALA A 8 -26.65 34.07 -59.51
CA ALA A 8 -26.38 32.66 -59.23
C ALA A 8 -25.02 32.29 -59.82
N LEU A 9 -24.35 31.29 -59.24
CA LEU A 9 -23.42 30.45 -59.99
C LEU A 9 -23.37 29.01 -59.42
N THR A 10 -23.97 28.10 -60.19
CA THR A 10 -23.53 26.72 -60.48
C THR A 10 -21.99 26.58 -60.60
N ALA A 11 -21.30 25.44 -60.47
CA ALA A 11 -21.59 24.01 -60.20
C ALA A 11 -20.24 23.32 -59.80
N VAL A 12 -20.05 22.02 -59.56
CA VAL A 12 -20.88 20.80 -59.74
C VAL A 12 -20.52 19.73 -58.67
N THR A 13 -21.19 18.58 -58.70
CA THR A 13 -21.01 17.39 -57.85
C THR A 13 -19.68 16.64 -58.02
N LEU A 14 -19.19 16.06 -56.91
CA LEU A 14 -18.41 14.81 -56.93
C LEU A 14 -19.12 13.79 -56.04
N ALA A 15 -19.57 12.68 -56.63
CA ALA A 15 -20.13 11.56 -55.91
C ALA A 15 -19.01 10.62 -55.46
N VAL A 16 -18.92 10.36 -54.15
CA VAL A 16 -18.13 9.26 -53.59
C VAL A 16 -19.10 8.31 -52.90
N GLY A 17 -19.00 7.03 -53.24
CA GLY A 17 -19.99 6.02 -52.85
C GLY A 17 -20.04 5.79 -51.35
N ALA A 18 -21.24 5.80 -50.79
CA ALA A 18 -21.51 5.32 -49.43
C ALA A 18 -21.51 3.79 -49.39
N SER A 19 -20.35 3.16 -49.58
CA SER A 19 -20.11 1.79 -49.14
C SER A 19 -19.96 1.79 -47.61
N GLY A 20 -21.08 2.02 -46.93
CA GLY A 20 -21.17 1.95 -45.48
C GLY A 20 -21.01 0.50 -45.05
N THR A 21 -19.78 0.14 -44.65
CA THR A 21 -19.55 -1.00 -43.77
C THR A 21 -20.18 -0.67 -42.43
N ALA A 22 -21.47 -1.00 -42.30
CA ALA A 22 -22.11 -1.08 -41.00
C ALA A 22 -21.40 -2.19 -40.21
N THR A 23 -20.38 -1.81 -39.45
CA THR A 23 -19.92 -2.61 -38.33
C THR A 23 -21.14 -2.82 -37.45
N ALA A 24 -21.69 -4.03 -37.47
CA ALA A 24 -22.74 -4.39 -36.52
C ALA A 24 -22.22 -4.04 -35.12
N ALA A 25 -23.01 -3.29 -34.35
CA ALA A 25 -22.74 -3.19 -32.93
C ALA A 25 -22.65 -4.63 -32.39
N PRO A 26 -21.65 -4.95 -31.55
CA PRO A 26 -21.54 -6.29 -30.99
C PRO A 26 -22.87 -6.66 -30.33
N ASP A 27 -23.33 -7.87 -30.58
CA ASP A 27 -24.62 -8.35 -30.08
C ASP A 27 -24.61 -8.26 -28.55
N LEU A 28 -25.45 -7.37 -28.02
CA LEU A 28 -25.51 -7.08 -26.59
C LEU A 28 -25.87 -8.33 -25.79
N ASP A 29 -26.66 -9.26 -26.35
CA ASP A 29 -26.96 -10.52 -25.68
C ASP A 29 -25.76 -11.48 -25.65
N ALA A 30 -24.84 -11.41 -26.63
CA ALA A 30 -23.60 -12.20 -26.63
C ALA A 30 -22.50 -11.59 -25.73
N VAL A 31 -22.50 -10.27 -25.53
CA VAL A 31 -21.64 -9.58 -24.55
C VAL A 31 -22.18 -9.71 -23.12
N LEU A 32 -23.47 -10.00 -22.96
CA LEU A 32 -24.16 -10.16 -21.69
C LEU A 32 -24.51 -11.61 -21.34
N ASP A 33 -23.76 -12.58 -21.90
CA ASP A 33 -23.90 -13.99 -21.55
C ASP A 33 -23.39 -14.25 -20.14
N LEU A 34 -24.33 -14.47 -19.22
CA LEU A 34 -24.07 -14.67 -17.80
C LEU A 34 -23.19 -15.92 -17.55
N ASP A 35 -23.33 -16.97 -18.37
CA ASP A 35 -22.58 -18.21 -18.18
C ASP A 35 -21.07 -18.03 -18.45
N THR A 36 -20.65 -16.94 -19.12
CA THR A 36 -19.23 -16.60 -19.33
C THR A 36 -18.57 -15.92 -18.14
N VAL A 37 -19.35 -15.44 -17.16
CA VAL A 37 -18.87 -14.69 -15.98
C VAL A 37 -19.24 -15.33 -14.64
N LEU A 38 -19.98 -16.45 -14.67
CA LEU A 38 -20.15 -17.34 -13.52
C LEU A 38 -18.95 -18.30 -13.41
N ASP A 39 -18.64 -18.68 -12.18
CA ASP A 39 -17.62 -19.65 -11.78
C ASP A 39 -16.19 -19.31 -12.28
N VAL A 40 -15.96 -18.06 -12.70
CA VAL A 40 -14.66 -17.54 -13.14
C VAL A 40 -13.67 -17.50 -11.96
N PRO A 41 -12.43 -17.99 -12.13
CA PRO A 41 -11.44 -17.96 -11.06
C PRO A 41 -10.89 -16.55 -10.81
N ARG A 42 -10.70 -16.20 -9.53
CA ARG A 42 -9.94 -15.01 -9.11
C ARG A 42 -8.44 -15.32 -9.16
N ASN A 43 -7.88 -15.29 -10.37
CA ASN A 43 -6.52 -15.74 -10.67
C ASN A 43 -5.38 -14.75 -10.32
N ASN A 44 -5.71 -13.55 -9.83
CA ASN A 44 -4.74 -12.50 -9.46
C ASN A 44 -5.11 -11.83 -8.12
N LEU A 45 -5.48 -12.62 -7.12
CA LEU A 45 -5.84 -12.12 -5.78
C LEU A 45 -4.69 -11.33 -5.14
N ASP A 46 -3.48 -11.91 -5.13
CA ASP A 46 -2.26 -11.29 -4.59
C ASP A 46 -1.75 -10.08 -5.40
N SER A 47 -2.43 -9.75 -6.51
CA SER A 47 -2.21 -8.53 -7.29
C SER A 47 -0.81 -8.38 -7.89
N GLU A 48 -0.13 -9.50 -8.16
CA GLU A 48 1.25 -9.53 -8.70
C GLU A 48 1.33 -9.24 -10.20
N HIS A 49 0.20 -9.21 -10.91
CA HIS A 49 0.09 -8.97 -12.35
C HIS A 49 -0.89 -7.83 -12.69
N GLY A 50 -0.82 -7.33 -13.93
CA GLY A 50 -1.77 -6.37 -14.49
C GLY A 50 -3.24 -6.83 -14.48
N GLY A 51 -4.18 -5.89 -14.58
CA GLY A 51 -5.62 -6.16 -14.52
C GLY A 51 -6.18 -6.14 -13.11
N GLY A 52 -7.37 -6.73 -12.92
CA GLY A 52 -8.02 -6.89 -11.61
C GLY A 52 -7.80 -8.26 -10.99
N VAL A 53 -8.76 -8.76 -10.21
CA VAL A 53 -8.69 -10.05 -9.50
C VAL A 53 -8.88 -11.27 -10.41
N ALA A 54 -9.56 -11.08 -11.54
CA ALA A 54 -9.73 -12.07 -12.60
C ALA A 54 -9.31 -11.41 -13.91
N THR A 55 -8.16 -11.81 -14.46
CA THR A 55 -7.54 -11.13 -15.62
C THR A 55 -8.33 -11.24 -16.92
N ASP A 56 -9.21 -12.25 -17.03
CA ASP A 56 -10.06 -12.47 -18.19
C ASP A 56 -11.35 -11.62 -18.16
N LEU A 57 -11.68 -11.00 -17.01
CA LEU A 57 -12.82 -10.10 -16.88
C LEU A 57 -12.43 -8.67 -17.26
N SER A 58 -13.41 -7.93 -17.80
CA SER A 58 -13.26 -6.50 -18.08
C SER A 58 -12.82 -5.72 -16.84
N ALA A 59 -12.09 -4.61 -17.05
CA ALA A 59 -11.80 -3.60 -16.04
C ALA A 59 -12.75 -2.38 -16.11
N ASP A 60 -13.73 -2.39 -17.02
CA ASP A 60 -14.73 -1.33 -17.17
C ASP A 60 -15.98 -1.63 -16.32
N PRO A 61 -16.28 -0.82 -15.28
CA PRO A 61 -17.46 -1.05 -14.44
C PRO A 61 -18.79 -0.89 -15.21
N GLU A 62 -18.84 -0.18 -16.34
CA GLU A 62 -20.05 -0.07 -17.17
C GLU A 62 -20.35 -1.37 -17.94
N VAL A 63 -19.31 -2.17 -18.24
CA VAL A 63 -19.47 -3.53 -18.82
C VAL A 63 -19.86 -4.54 -17.73
N LEU A 64 -19.23 -4.44 -16.56
CA LEU A 64 -19.44 -5.40 -15.46
C LEU A 64 -20.80 -5.20 -14.75
N ARG A 65 -21.32 -3.97 -14.71
CA ARG A 65 -22.54 -3.66 -13.94
C ARG A 65 -23.80 -4.39 -14.45
N PRO A 66 -24.14 -4.41 -15.75
CA PRO A 66 -25.31 -5.13 -16.24
C PRO A 66 -25.22 -6.65 -16.01
N LEU A 67 -24.01 -7.21 -16.13
CA LEU A 67 -23.72 -8.62 -15.85
C LEU A 67 -24.00 -8.95 -14.37
N LEU A 68 -23.50 -8.12 -13.45
CA LEU A 68 -23.69 -8.32 -12.01
C LEU A 68 -25.16 -8.16 -11.59
N ASP A 69 -25.87 -7.19 -12.16
CA ASP A 69 -27.31 -7.01 -11.92
C ASP A 69 -28.13 -8.17 -12.51
N ARG A 70 -27.71 -8.77 -13.63
CA ARG A 70 -28.31 -10.00 -14.20
C ARG A 70 -28.05 -11.23 -13.30
N ALA A 71 -26.85 -11.38 -12.76
CA ALA A 71 -26.52 -12.44 -11.79
C ALA A 71 -27.43 -12.37 -10.55
N ARG A 72 -27.60 -11.18 -9.99
CA ARG A 72 -28.51 -10.91 -8.86
C ARG A 72 -29.98 -11.18 -9.22
N ALA A 73 -30.45 -10.68 -10.37
CA ALA A 73 -31.85 -10.79 -10.80
C ALA A 73 -32.27 -12.24 -11.12
N THR A 74 -31.33 -13.08 -11.56
CA THR A 74 -31.58 -14.51 -11.79
C THR A 74 -31.55 -15.34 -10.50
N GLY A 75 -31.18 -14.75 -9.37
CA GLY A 75 -31.06 -15.46 -8.09
C GLY A 75 -29.89 -16.44 -8.06
N ALA A 76 -28.83 -16.19 -8.85
CA ALA A 76 -27.61 -16.98 -8.79
C ALA A 76 -27.01 -16.96 -7.38
N ASP A 77 -26.32 -18.03 -7.00
CA ASP A 77 -25.58 -18.06 -5.74
C ASP A 77 -24.40 -17.07 -5.80
N PRO A 78 -24.23 -16.16 -4.83
CA PRO A 78 -23.10 -15.23 -4.78
C PRO A 78 -21.72 -15.85 -4.91
N GLU A 79 -21.51 -17.09 -4.44
CA GLU A 79 -20.22 -17.77 -4.62
C GLU A 79 -19.89 -17.96 -6.11
N ARG A 80 -20.91 -18.22 -6.94
CA ARG A 80 -20.75 -18.40 -8.39
C ARG A 80 -20.42 -17.11 -9.14
N TYR A 81 -20.74 -15.93 -8.61
CA TYR A 81 -20.38 -14.65 -9.23
C TYR A 81 -19.35 -13.85 -8.42
N ALA A 82 -18.61 -14.51 -7.52
CA ALA A 82 -17.63 -13.87 -6.64
C ALA A 82 -16.55 -13.07 -7.39
N ALA A 83 -16.02 -13.61 -8.49
CA ALA A 83 -15.06 -12.90 -9.33
C ALA A 83 -15.66 -11.64 -9.96
N LEU A 84 -16.86 -11.73 -10.54
CA LEU A 84 -17.58 -10.60 -11.13
C LEU A 84 -17.91 -9.50 -10.10
N LEU A 85 -18.37 -9.90 -8.90
CA LEU A 85 -18.67 -8.96 -7.81
C LEU A 85 -17.41 -8.22 -7.35
N HIS A 86 -16.33 -8.95 -7.09
CA HIS A 86 -15.05 -8.38 -6.63
C HIS A 86 -14.43 -7.49 -7.72
N GLN A 87 -14.40 -7.96 -8.97
CA GLN A 87 -13.91 -7.21 -10.13
C GLN A 87 -14.71 -5.92 -10.37
N TYR A 88 -16.04 -5.95 -10.28
CA TYR A 88 -16.88 -4.76 -10.46
C TYR A 88 -16.54 -3.67 -9.44
N TRP A 89 -16.48 -4.01 -8.15
CA TRP A 89 -16.19 -3.02 -7.11
C TRP A 89 -14.74 -2.55 -7.14
N LEU A 90 -13.80 -3.39 -7.60
CA LEU A 90 -12.42 -2.98 -7.90
C LEU A 90 -12.35 -1.99 -9.08
N ALA A 91 -13.09 -2.24 -10.15
CA ALA A 91 -13.19 -1.36 -11.29
C ALA A 91 -13.82 0.00 -10.92
N VAL A 92 -14.84 0.00 -10.03
CA VAL A 92 -15.40 1.24 -9.45
C VAL A 92 -14.35 1.99 -8.64
N ALA A 93 -13.66 1.32 -7.70
CA ALA A 93 -12.62 1.92 -6.87
C ALA A 93 -11.49 2.53 -7.72
N ALA A 94 -10.97 1.78 -8.69
CA ALA A 94 -9.90 2.22 -9.57
C ALA A 94 -10.33 3.42 -10.42
N ARG A 95 -11.54 3.40 -11.00
CA ARG A 95 -12.10 4.55 -11.72
C ARG A 95 -12.22 5.79 -10.83
N ASN A 96 -12.70 5.62 -9.60
CA ASN A 96 -12.84 6.72 -8.64
C ASN A 96 -11.50 7.29 -8.15
N ALA A 97 -10.45 6.46 -8.14
CA ALA A 97 -9.07 6.84 -7.88
C ALA A 97 -8.32 7.41 -9.11
N GLY A 98 -8.88 7.30 -10.32
CA GLY A 98 -8.19 7.67 -11.56
C GLY A 98 -7.07 6.69 -11.95
N ILE A 99 -7.25 5.40 -11.66
CA ILE A 99 -6.29 4.32 -11.93
C ILE A 99 -6.82 3.43 -13.06
N ASP A 100 -5.95 3.11 -14.02
CA ASP A 100 -6.21 2.12 -15.08
C ASP A 100 -5.68 0.74 -14.62
N LEU A 101 -6.59 -0.15 -14.23
CA LEU A 101 -6.25 -1.51 -13.76
C LEU A 101 -5.46 -2.32 -14.80
N ASN A 102 -5.79 -2.17 -16.09
CA ASN A 102 -5.11 -2.92 -17.17
C ASN A 102 -3.65 -2.47 -17.35
N ARG A 103 -3.33 -1.26 -16.89
CA ARG A 103 -1.96 -0.72 -16.89
C ARG A 103 -1.27 -0.77 -15.53
N TRP A 104 -1.98 -1.15 -14.47
CA TRP A 104 -1.42 -1.36 -13.15
C TRP A 104 -0.81 -2.76 -13.02
N ASP A 105 0.32 -2.96 -13.71
CA ASP A 105 1.13 -4.17 -13.60
C ASP A 105 2.40 -3.88 -12.77
N PRO A 106 2.55 -4.46 -11.56
CA PRO A 106 3.74 -4.29 -10.74
C PRO A 106 5.04 -4.67 -11.46
N GLN A 107 5.00 -5.64 -12.38
CA GLN A 107 6.18 -6.15 -13.10
C GLN A 107 6.82 -5.10 -14.03
N LEU A 108 6.09 -4.03 -14.38
CA LEU A 108 6.61 -2.88 -15.12
C LEU A 108 7.45 -1.93 -14.25
N GLY A 109 7.61 -2.24 -12.96
CA GLY A 109 8.46 -1.52 -12.02
C GLY A 109 7.91 -0.18 -11.58
N LEU A 110 8.72 0.54 -10.81
CA LEU A 110 8.32 1.79 -10.15
C LEU A 110 7.89 2.89 -11.11
N THR A 111 8.65 3.16 -12.18
CA THR A 111 8.35 4.29 -13.09
C THR A 111 7.00 4.14 -13.77
N ALA A 112 6.55 2.92 -14.08
CA ALA A 112 5.23 2.67 -14.64
C ALA A 112 4.09 2.82 -13.61
N ASN A 113 4.39 2.60 -12.32
CA ASN A 113 3.41 2.51 -11.24
C ASN A 113 3.41 3.70 -10.27
N GLU A 114 4.35 4.63 -10.37
CA GLU A 114 4.44 5.83 -9.52
C GLU A 114 3.11 6.59 -9.44
N GLN A 115 2.44 6.80 -10.58
CA GLN A 115 1.17 7.51 -10.58
C GLN A 115 0.04 6.68 -9.93
N ASN A 116 0.06 5.35 -10.05
CA ASN A 116 -0.92 4.48 -9.39
C ASN A 116 -0.74 4.49 -7.86
N LEU A 117 0.50 4.54 -7.37
CA LEU A 117 0.80 4.72 -5.94
C LEU A 117 0.29 6.07 -5.42
N LYS A 118 0.57 7.17 -6.14
CA LYS A 118 0.05 8.50 -5.78
C LYS A 118 -1.47 8.55 -5.79
N ASN A 119 -2.10 8.01 -6.83
CA ASN A 119 -3.56 7.97 -6.97
C ASN A 119 -4.20 7.14 -5.86
N THR A 120 -3.61 6.00 -5.50
CA THR A 120 -4.01 5.15 -4.35
C THR A 120 -4.09 5.96 -3.08
N PHE A 121 -2.99 6.59 -2.64
CA PHE A 121 -2.98 7.33 -1.38
C PHE A 121 -3.80 8.63 -1.45
N ALA A 122 -3.89 9.27 -2.61
CA ALA A 122 -4.76 10.44 -2.80
C ALA A 122 -6.25 10.05 -2.67
N TYR A 123 -6.62 8.86 -3.14
CA TYR A 123 -7.96 8.32 -2.99
C TYR A 123 -8.26 7.94 -1.53
N TYR A 124 -7.30 7.35 -0.82
CA TYR A 124 -7.45 7.04 0.60
C TYR A 124 -7.69 8.31 1.43
N GLN A 125 -6.90 9.37 1.17
CA GLN A 125 -7.11 10.67 1.81
C GLN A 125 -8.45 11.31 1.41
N LYS A 126 -8.92 11.10 0.17
CA LYS A 126 -10.25 11.55 -0.28
C LYS A 126 -11.36 10.88 0.53
N LEU A 127 -11.34 9.56 0.63
CA LEU A 127 -12.33 8.79 1.40
C LEU A 127 -12.39 9.26 2.86
N GLN A 128 -11.26 9.46 3.53
CA GLN A 128 -11.24 9.98 4.91
C GLN A 128 -11.83 11.39 5.04
N ARG A 129 -11.62 12.29 4.06
CA ARG A 129 -12.17 13.65 4.09
C ARG A 129 -13.68 13.67 3.84
N GLU A 130 -14.19 12.74 3.04
CA GLU A 130 -15.61 12.62 2.71
C GLU A 130 -16.37 11.78 3.76
N HIS A 131 -15.68 10.85 4.44
CA HIS A 131 -16.23 9.92 5.43
C HIS A 131 -15.30 9.86 6.67
N PRO A 132 -15.53 10.71 7.69
CA PRO A 132 -14.66 10.80 8.87
C PRO A 132 -14.46 9.48 9.62
N ASP A 133 -15.43 8.56 9.56
CA ASP A 133 -15.39 7.26 10.21
C ASP A 133 -14.48 6.24 9.50
N PHE A 134 -13.94 6.52 8.31
CA PHE A 134 -13.07 5.61 7.54
C PHE A 134 -11.59 5.71 7.96
N LEU A 135 -11.33 5.72 9.28
CA LEU A 135 -10.02 5.95 9.91
C LEU A 135 -8.88 5.11 9.30
N TRP A 136 -9.16 3.91 8.80
CA TRP A 136 -8.21 3.08 8.07
C TRP A 136 -7.68 3.78 6.80
N THR A 137 -8.58 4.31 5.95
CA THR A 137 -8.20 5.09 4.76
C THR A 137 -7.41 6.34 5.15
N GLY A 138 -7.78 7.01 6.23
CA GLY A 138 -7.07 8.19 6.70
C GLY A 138 -5.65 7.90 7.19
N GLN A 139 -5.47 6.82 7.95
CA GLN A 139 -4.15 6.40 8.40
C GLN A 139 -3.28 5.91 7.25
N GLY A 140 -3.81 5.03 6.38
CA GLY A 140 -3.10 4.52 5.20
C GLY A 140 -2.76 5.65 4.23
N GLY A 141 -3.65 6.62 4.07
CA GLY A 141 -3.45 7.83 3.27
C GLY A 141 -2.29 8.68 3.78
N LEU A 142 -2.10 8.86 5.09
CA LEU A 142 -0.96 9.61 5.65
C LEU A 142 0.33 8.78 5.76
N ALA A 143 0.26 7.47 5.98
CA ALA A 143 1.45 6.62 5.99
C ALA A 143 2.02 6.41 4.57
N GLY A 144 1.13 6.23 3.59
CA GLY A 144 1.42 5.88 2.20
C GLY A 144 2.50 6.72 1.49
N PRO A 145 2.50 8.06 1.57
CA PRO A 145 3.53 8.89 0.93
C PRO A 145 4.95 8.61 1.44
N SER A 146 5.10 8.28 2.73
CA SER A 146 6.42 7.91 3.29
C SER A 146 6.88 6.54 2.81
N PHE A 147 5.95 5.60 2.67
CA PHE A 147 6.20 4.27 2.12
C PHE A 147 6.53 4.35 0.62
N GLY A 148 5.73 5.06 -0.16
CA GLY A 148 5.95 5.24 -1.60
C GLY A 148 7.22 6.03 -1.92
N ALA A 149 7.54 7.09 -1.17
CA ALA A 149 8.82 7.77 -1.28
C ALA A 149 9.99 6.86 -0.85
N GLY A 150 9.79 6.02 0.18
CA GLY A 150 10.72 4.96 0.56
C GLY A 150 11.03 4.01 -0.61
N VAL A 151 10.01 3.48 -1.28
CA VAL A 151 10.14 2.64 -2.49
C VAL A 151 10.91 3.39 -3.59
N MET A 152 10.63 4.68 -3.80
CA MET A 152 11.33 5.53 -4.77
C MET A 152 12.80 5.82 -4.46
N ASP A 153 13.21 5.61 -3.22
CA ASP A 153 14.53 5.97 -2.71
C ASP A 153 15.24 4.76 -2.08
N VAL A 154 14.86 3.50 -2.36
CA VAL A 154 15.61 2.32 -1.89
C VAL A 154 17.03 2.32 -2.46
N ASP A 155 17.18 2.69 -3.74
CA ASP A 155 18.47 2.97 -4.37
C ASP A 155 19.20 4.13 -3.68
N LEU A 156 18.45 5.18 -3.34
CA LEU A 156 18.98 6.39 -2.71
C LEU A 156 19.36 6.19 -1.24
N VAL A 157 18.71 5.30 -0.49
CA VAL A 157 19.15 4.86 0.84
C VAL A 157 20.52 4.19 0.71
N GLY A 158 20.71 3.35 -0.30
CA GLY A 158 21.99 2.73 -0.64
C GLY A 158 23.08 3.69 -1.17
N VAL A 159 22.76 4.97 -1.42
CA VAL A 159 23.68 6.01 -1.95
C VAL A 159 23.91 7.15 -0.95
N VAL A 160 22.87 7.60 -0.24
CA VAL A 160 22.88 8.73 0.70
C VAL A 160 23.34 8.31 2.09
N ILE A 161 22.96 7.10 2.50
CA ILE A 161 23.62 6.38 3.59
C ILE A 161 24.31 5.20 2.91
N GLY A 162 25.30 5.55 2.07
CA GLY A 162 25.98 4.59 1.20
C GLY A 162 26.24 3.29 1.93
N VAL A 163 25.89 2.14 1.34
CA VAL A 163 25.87 0.89 2.14
C VAL A 163 27.26 0.56 2.69
N ARG A 164 28.31 1.08 2.04
CA ARG A 164 29.67 1.14 2.58
C ARG A 164 29.77 1.99 3.85
N GLU A 165 29.28 3.22 3.89
CA GLU A 165 29.30 4.12 5.04
C GLU A 165 28.46 3.58 6.21
N LEU A 166 27.27 2.99 5.95
CA LEU A 166 26.50 2.29 6.97
C LEU A 166 27.26 1.06 7.48
N ARG A 167 27.82 0.24 6.57
CA ARG A 167 28.66 -0.92 6.92
C ARG A 167 29.91 -0.49 7.68
N ASP A 168 30.54 0.64 7.36
CA ASP A 168 31.77 1.10 7.99
C ASP A 168 31.47 1.68 9.38
N ALA A 169 30.32 2.35 9.57
CA ALA A 169 29.80 2.71 10.87
C ALA A 169 29.44 1.47 11.71
N LEU A 170 28.72 0.50 11.13
CA LEU A 170 28.38 -0.77 11.80
C LEU A 170 29.62 -1.60 12.11
N ALA A 171 30.60 -1.69 11.22
CA ALA A 171 31.86 -2.40 11.42
C ALA A 171 32.81 -1.62 12.33
N GLN A 172 32.65 -0.31 12.49
CA GLN A 172 33.34 0.44 13.54
C GLN A 172 32.66 0.27 14.89
N VAL A 173 31.33 0.20 14.97
CA VAL A 173 30.60 -0.25 16.17
C VAL A 173 31.06 -1.67 16.52
N THR A 174 30.98 -2.62 15.59
CA THR A 174 31.41 -4.03 15.79
C THR A 174 32.87 -4.11 16.23
N ARG A 175 33.81 -3.42 15.56
CA ARG A 175 35.21 -3.37 16.04
C ARG A 175 35.35 -2.75 17.43
N THR A 176 34.61 -1.68 17.74
CA THR A 176 34.62 -1.07 19.10
C THR A 176 34.06 -2.04 20.16
N LEU A 177 33.13 -2.92 19.78
CA LEU A 177 32.58 -3.97 20.63
C LEU A 177 33.58 -5.13 20.81
N ASP A 178 34.21 -5.58 19.71
CA ASP A 178 35.23 -6.64 19.70
C ASP A 178 36.49 -6.21 20.48
N ASP A 179 36.99 -4.98 20.24
CA ASP A 179 38.14 -4.38 20.93
C ASP A 179 37.87 -4.17 22.43
N ALA A 180 36.60 -4.08 22.85
CA ALA A 180 36.17 -4.01 24.25
C ALA A 180 36.11 -5.39 24.94
N ALA A 181 36.60 -6.46 24.29
CA ALA A 181 36.54 -7.85 24.75
C ALA A 181 35.10 -8.33 25.08
N ALA A 182 34.12 -7.74 24.38
CA ALA A 182 32.69 -7.96 24.58
C ALA A 182 32.12 -8.70 23.37
N PRO A 183 31.74 -10.00 23.47
CA PRO A 183 31.31 -10.81 22.33
C PRO A 183 29.91 -10.46 21.78
N ALA A 184 29.48 -9.20 21.87
CA ALA A 184 28.19 -8.70 21.35
C ALA A 184 28.04 -8.89 19.83
N ALA A 185 29.15 -8.99 19.09
CA ALA A 185 29.14 -9.34 17.66
C ALA A 185 28.53 -10.75 17.40
N ALA A 186 28.62 -11.68 18.36
CA ALA A 186 28.04 -13.02 18.26
C ALA A 186 26.52 -13.04 18.47
N GLU A 187 25.94 -12.01 19.11
CA GLU A 187 24.50 -11.91 19.41
C GLU A 187 23.77 -10.85 18.56
N LEU A 188 24.36 -10.41 17.45
CA LEU A 188 23.70 -9.49 16.53
C LEU A 188 22.39 -10.09 15.97
N PRO A 189 21.27 -9.33 15.98
CA PRO A 189 20.01 -9.74 15.35
C PRO A 189 20.20 -10.21 13.91
N GLU A 190 19.38 -11.19 13.49
CA GLU A 190 19.52 -11.83 12.18
C GLU A 190 19.44 -10.83 11.02
N ASP A 191 18.59 -9.81 11.13
CA ASP A 191 18.46 -8.77 10.12
C ASP A 191 19.72 -7.91 9.95
N LEU A 192 20.40 -7.57 11.06
CA LEU A 192 21.70 -6.88 10.99
C LEU A 192 22.79 -7.79 10.43
N ARG A 193 22.78 -9.09 10.78
CA ARG A 193 23.70 -10.07 10.17
C ARG A 193 23.47 -10.19 8.65
N ALA A 194 22.21 -10.12 8.20
CA ALA A 194 21.88 -10.10 6.77
C ALA A 194 22.42 -8.83 6.09
N VAL A 195 22.15 -7.63 6.63
CA VAL A 195 22.68 -6.35 6.10
C VAL A 195 24.22 -6.36 6.02
N LEU A 196 24.90 -6.85 7.06
CA LEU A 196 26.37 -6.95 7.08
C LEU A 196 26.90 -7.94 6.04
N ALA A 197 26.21 -9.06 5.82
CA ALA A 197 26.62 -10.08 4.86
C ALA A 197 26.51 -9.59 3.40
N VAL A 198 25.39 -8.97 3.01
CA VAL A 198 25.09 -8.65 1.59
C VAL A 198 25.08 -7.18 1.23
N GLY A 199 25.20 -6.25 2.19
CA GLY A 199 25.00 -4.82 1.90
C GLY A 199 25.91 -4.26 0.79
N HIS A 200 27.11 -4.83 0.61
CA HIS A 200 28.05 -4.44 -0.45
C HIS A 200 27.84 -5.19 -1.79
N THR A 201 26.91 -6.15 -1.84
CA THR A 201 26.57 -6.96 -3.03
C THR A 201 25.13 -6.77 -3.51
N ILE A 202 24.29 -5.99 -2.80
CA ILE A 202 22.96 -5.62 -3.28
C ILE A 202 23.08 -4.91 -4.63
N THR A 203 22.40 -5.44 -5.64
CA THR A 203 22.43 -4.93 -7.02
C THR A 203 21.20 -4.06 -7.32
N PRO A 204 21.24 -3.26 -8.40
CA PRO A 204 20.04 -2.58 -8.91
C PRO A 204 18.90 -3.54 -9.28
N GLU A 205 19.20 -4.79 -9.64
CA GLU A 205 18.19 -5.81 -9.95
C GLU A 205 17.47 -6.30 -8.68
N ASP A 206 18.20 -6.48 -7.57
CA ASP A 206 17.62 -6.84 -6.28
C ASP A 206 16.70 -5.72 -5.75
N ILE A 207 17.10 -4.47 -5.96
CA ILE A 207 16.30 -3.28 -5.64
C ILE A 207 15.03 -3.25 -6.51
N ALA A 208 15.14 -3.53 -7.81
CA ALA A 208 13.99 -3.59 -8.69
C ALA A 208 13.01 -4.71 -8.31
N ASP A 209 13.50 -5.92 -8.00
CA ASP A 209 12.69 -7.05 -7.50
C ASP A 209 11.96 -6.68 -6.19
N PHE A 210 12.65 -6.04 -5.25
CA PHE A 210 12.04 -5.51 -4.03
C PHE A 210 10.95 -4.45 -4.33
N GLN A 211 11.23 -3.48 -5.22
CA GLN A 211 10.25 -2.46 -5.61
C GLN A 211 9.00 -3.10 -6.24
N VAL A 212 9.15 -4.08 -7.14
CA VAL A 212 8.03 -4.81 -7.76
C VAL A 212 7.16 -5.48 -6.71
N ARG A 213 7.75 -6.21 -5.75
CA ARG A 213 7.01 -6.86 -4.65
C ARG A 213 6.23 -5.87 -3.79
N VAL A 214 6.87 -4.75 -3.42
CA VAL A 214 6.24 -3.73 -2.57
C VAL A 214 5.13 -2.96 -3.32
N ILE A 215 5.25 -2.81 -4.65
CA ILE A 215 4.16 -2.28 -5.51
C ILE A 215 3.00 -3.29 -5.60
N ALA A 216 3.28 -4.59 -5.73
CA ALA A 216 2.26 -5.64 -5.71
C ALA A 216 1.48 -5.65 -4.38
N MET A 217 2.16 -5.55 -3.24
CA MET A 217 1.51 -5.37 -1.93
C MET A 217 0.61 -4.14 -1.89
N SER A 218 1.08 -2.97 -2.37
CA SER A 218 0.24 -1.77 -2.42
C SER A 218 -1.01 -1.95 -3.28
N LYS A 219 -0.91 -2.73 -4.37
CA LYS A 219 -2.05 -3.09 -5.21
C LYS A 219 -2.97 -4.11 -4.54
N HIS A 220 -2.42 -5.06 -3.78
CA HIS A 220 -3.20 -6.05 -3.03
C HIS A 220 -4.04 -5.39 -1.93
N ILE A 221 -3.47 -4.45 -1.16
CA ILE A 221 -4.21 -3.65 -0.18
C ILE A 221 -5.39 -2.92 -0.83
N PHE A 222 -5.14 -2.27 -1.98
CA PHE A 222 -6.19 -1.61 -2.76
C PHE A 222 -7.26 -2.62 -3.20
N THR A 223 -6.83 -3.75 -3.75
CA THR A 223 -7.68 -4.80 -4.32
C THR A 223 -8.53 -5.53 -3.28
N ASP A 224 -8.06 -5.67 -2.05
CA ASP A 224 -8.83 -6.27 -0.97
C ASP A 224 -9.82 -5.28 -0.33
N LEU A 225 -9.33 -4.11 0.10
CA LEU A 225 -10.10 -3.24 1.00
C LEU A 225 -10.93 -2.18 0.30
N LEU A 226 -10.53 -1.65 -0.86
CA LEU A 226 -11.27 -0.55 -1.50
C LEU A 226 -12.58 -1.01 -2.16
N PRO A 227 -12.68 -2.22 -2.76
CA PRO A 227 -13.96 -2.78 -3.18
C PRO A 227 -14.99 -2.84 -2.04
N GLN A 228 -14.55 -3.12 -0.81
CA GLN A 228 -15.42 -3.15 0.36
C GLN A 228 -15.93 -1.76 0.73
N HIS A 229 -15.06 -0.73 0.66
CA HIS A 229 -15.44 0.66 0.91
C HIS A 229 -16.46 1.16 -0.14
N GLU A 230 -16.22 0.94 -1.42
CA GLU A 230 -17.15 1.32 -2.50
C GLU A 230 -18.51 0.59 -2.36
N ALA A 231 -18.48 -0.71 -2.09
CA ALA A 231 -19.68 -1.51 -1.87
C ALA A 231 -20.48 -1.01 -0.67
N TYR A 232 -19.81 -0.71 0.46
CA TYR A 232 -20.45 -0.16 1.65
C TYR A 232 -21.02 1.24 1.41
N LEU A 233 -20.32 2.12 0.69
CA LEU A 233 -20.84 3.44 0.34
C LEU A 233 -22.10 3.38 -0.54
N ALA A 234 -22.17 2.40 -1.44
CA ALA A 234 -23.29 2.26 -2.37
C ALA A 234 -24.48 1.46 -1.81
N GLY A 235 -24.25 0.49 -0.92
CA GLY A 235 -25.28 -0.45 -0.45
C GLY A 235 -25.20 -0.83 1.04
N GLY A 236 -24.37 -0.15 1.82
CA GLY A 236 -24.21 -0.37 3.26
C GLY A 236 -23.87 -1.81 3.62
N LEU A 237 -24.39 -2.25 4.79
CA LEU A 237 -24.18 -3.61 5.27
C LEU A 237 -24.80 -4.70 4.39
N TYR A 238 -25.74 -4.38 3.49
CA TYR A 238 -26.29 -5.37 2.56
C TYR A 238 -25.25 -5.76 1.49
N ALA A 239 -24.50 -4.79 0.97
CA ALA A 239 -23.42 -5.06 0.02
C ALA A 239 -22.25 -5.79 0.69
N ILE A 240 -21.94 -5.47 1.95
CA ILE A 240 -20.95 -6.20 2.74
C ILE A 240 -21.39 -7.64 3.04
N ASP A 241 -22.68 -7.90 3.31
CA ASP A 241 -23.18 -9.27 3.40
C ASP A 241 -23.02 -10.01 2.07
N GLU A 242 -23.30 -9.37 0.93
CA GLU A 242 -23.07 -9.97 -0.39
C GLU A 242 -21.61 -10.41 -0.60
N PHE A 243 -20.62 -9.59 -0.20
CA PHE A 243 -19.20 -9.98 -0.23
C PHE A 243 -18.91 -11.21 0.64
N ARG A 244 -19.54 -11.31 1.81
CA ARG A 244 -19.41 -12.49 2.69
C ARG A 244 -20.11 -13.72 2.10
N ARG A 245 -21.29 -13.56 1.50
CA ARG A 245 -22.00 -14.65 0.81
C ARG A 245 -21.19 -15.17 -0.37
N ALA A 246 -20.46 -14.30 -1.06
CA ALA A 246 -19.60 -14.65 -2.18
C ALA A 246 -18.20 -15.18 -1.78
N GLY A 247 -17.89 -15.34 -0.49
CA GLY A 247 -16.57 -15.80 -0.05
C GLY A 247 -15.42 -14.84 -0.43
N ILE A 248 -15.70 -13.53 -0.51
CA ILE A 248 -14.67 -12.50 -0.75
C ILE A 248 -14.06 -12.04 0.59
N ILE A 249 -14.89 -11.92 1.62
CA ILE A 249 -14.49 -11.51 2.97
C ILE A 249 -14.97 -12.50 4.03
N ASP A 250 -14.27 -12.53 5.16
CA ASP A 250 -14.62 -13.39 6.29
C ASP A 250 -15.59 -12.71 7.28
N ASP A 251 -16.08 -13.45 8.26
CA ASP A 251 -16.94 -12.91 9.31
C ASP A 251 -16.24 -11.86 10.20
N ARG A 252 -14.90 -11.78 10.19
CA ARG A 252 -14.14 -10.79 10.94
C ARG A 252 -14.22 -9.42 10.27
N ALA A 253 -14.04 -9.37 8.96
CA ALA A 253 -14.30 -8.18 8.14
C ALA A 253 -15.77 -7.74 8.22
N VAL A 254 -16.74 -8.67 8.17
CA VAL A 254 -18.16 -8.32 8.36
C VAL A 254 -18.43 -7.69 9.73
N ARG A 255 -17.81 -8.20 10.80
CA ARG A 255 -17.92 -7.58 12.14
C ARG A 255 -17.30 -6.18 12.15
N ALA A 256 -16.14 -5.98 11.52
CA ALA A 256 -15.51 -4.67 11.40
C ALA A 256 -16.44 -3.65 10.72
N TRP A 257 -17.06 -4.01 9.59
CA TRP A 257 -18.04 -3.16 8.90
C TRP A 257 -19.31 -2.90 9.72
N ARG A 258 -19.81 -3.88 10.48
CA ARG A 258 -20.93 -3.70 11.41
C ARG A 258 -20.58 -2.72 12.54
N ASP A 259 -19.36 -2.76 13.04
CA ASP A 259 -18.86 -1.83 14.05
C ASP A 259 -18.79 -0.39 13.50
N LEU A 260 -18.23 -0.20 12.30
CA LEU A 260 -18.27 1.10 11.59
C LEU A 260 -19.70 1.62 11.41
N ALA A 261 -20.63 0.75 11.00
CA ALA A 261 -22.02 1.11 10.74
C ALA A 261 -22.82 1.54 11.98
N THR A 262 -22.28 1.38 13.20
CA THR A 262 -22.93 1.87 14.42
C THR A 262 -22.81 3.38 14.60
N GLY A 263 -21.75 4.01 14.07
CA GLY A 263 -21.38 5.38 14.38
C GLY A 263 -20.94 5.62 15.85
N ASP A 264 -20.79 4.57 16.66
CA ASP A 264 -20.23 4.69 18.01
C ASP A 264 -18.71 4.91 17.92
N PRO A 265 -18.13 5.96 18.55
CA PRO A 265 -16.71 6.29 18.37
C PRO A 265 -15.72 5.18 18.73
N GLU A 266 -16.01 4.33 19.73
CA GLU A 266 -15.11 3.23 20.10
C GLU A 266 -15.28 2.04 19.16
N LEU A 267 -16.50 1.76 18.71
CA LEU A 267 -16.76 0.71 17.71
C LEU A 267 -16.19 1.09 16.34
N VAL A 268 -16.33 2.35 15.90
CA VAL A 268 -15.69 2.86 14.68
C VAL A 268 -14.17 2.69 14.74
N VAL A 269 -13.53 3.04 15.87
CA VAL A 269 -12.08 2.80 16.07
C VAL A 269 -11.76 1.30 16.01
N ARG A 270 -12.54 0.45 16.68
CA ARG A 270 -12.35 -1.00 16.67
C ARG A 270 -12.44 -1.58 15.26
N GLY A 271 -13.50 -1.28 14.52
CA GLY A 271 -13.71 -1.79 13.16
C GLY A 271 -12.60 -1.35 12.21
N ASN A 272 -12.12 -0.11 12.29
CA ASN A 272 -11.00 0.34 11.46
C ASN A 272 -9.68 -0.35 11.85
N ALA A 273 -9.45 -0.64 13.14
CA ALA A 273 -8.31 -1.44 13.58
C ALA A 273 -8.41 -2.91 13.10
N GLU A 274 -9.61 -3.47 13.00
CA GLU A 274 -9.84 -4.81 12.43
C GLU A 274 -9.64 -4.84 10.90
N LEU A 275 -10.04 -3.80 10.16
CA LEU A 275 -9.70 -3.65 8.73
C LEU A 275 -8.19 -3.52 8.52
N LEU A 276 -7.49 -2.76 9.39
CA LEU A 276 -6.04 -2.68 9.38
C LEU A 276 -5.39 -4.03 9.73
N HIS A 277 -5.94 -4.78 10.68
CA HIS A 277 -5.46 -6.13 10.99
C HIS A 277 -5.63 -7.07 9.79
N ARG A 278 -6.74 -6.98 9.05
CA ARG A 278 -6.92 -7.72 7.78
C ARG A 278 -5.81 -7.39 6.80
N GLU A 279 -5.53 -6.10 6.58
CA GLU A 279 -4.40 -5.66 5.75
C GLU A 279 -3.09 -6.36 6.16
N GLN A 280 -2.70 -6.23 7.44
CA GLN A 280 -1.39 -6.66 7.92
C GLN A 280 -1.20 -8.18 8.07
N TYR A 281 -2.29 -8.95 8.28
CA TYR A 281 -2.24 -10.39 8.57
C TYR A 281 -2.89 -11.29 7.52
N GLN A 282 -3.73 -10.76 6.62
CA GLN A 282 -4.39 -11.54 5.55
C GLN A 282 -3.94 -11.09 4.17
N SER A 283 -3.92 -9.78 3.87
CA SER A 283 -3.63 -9.29 2.52
C SER A 283 -2.12 -9.32 2.21
N ILE A 284 -1.29 -8.51 2.87
CA ILE A 284 0.15 -8.37 2.52
C ILE A 284 1.08 -9.29 3.32
N ALA A 285 0.52 -10.15 4.15
CA ALA A 285 1.27 -10.79 5.23
C ALA A 285 2.27 -11.81 4.70
N ASP A 286 1.79 -12.73 3.85
CA ASP A 286 2.62 -13.76 3.23
C ASP A 286 3.51 -13.15 2.11
N GLN A 287 3.08 -12.04 1.49
CA GLN A 287 3.90 -11.28 0.54
C GLN A 287 5.12 -10.64 1.23
N TRP A 288 4.99 -10.15 2.48
CA TRP A 288 6.14 -9.68 3.26
C TRP A 288 7.10 -10.82 3.62
N ASP A 289 6.58 -11.99 4.00
CA ASP A 289 7.39 -13.17 4.27
C ASP A 289 8.20 -13.59 3.02
N ALA A 290 7.52 -13.73 1.87
CA ALA A 290 8.17 -14.01 0.59
C ALA A 290 9.19 -12.93 0.17
N THR A 291 8.95 -11.65 0.50
CA THR A 291 9.87 -10.54 0.20
C THR A 291 11.10 -10.55 1.12
N ARG A 292 10.95 -10.94 2.38
CA ARG A 292 12.07 -11.14 3.32
C ARG A 292 12.94 -12.33 2.92
N GLU A 293 12.35 -13.38 2.37
CA GLU A 293 13.03 -14.62 1.98
C GLU A 293 13.61 -14.57 0.55
N ALA A 294 13.17 -13.60 -0.27
CA ALA A 294 13.64 -13.39 -1.63
C ALA A 294 15.17 -13.25 -1.69
N ARG A 295 15.79 -14.06 -2.55
CA ARG A 295 17.25 -14.08 -2.79
C ARG A 295 18.08 -14.27 -1.49
N GLY A 296 17.51 -14.97 -0.50
CA GLY A 296 18.16 -15.28 0.77
C GLY A 296 18.39 -14.04 1.63
N PRO A 297 19.62 -13.76 2.12
CA PRO A 297 19.88 -12.62 2.99
C PRO A 297 19.62 -11.24 2.33
N VAL A 298 19.49 -11.16 1.00
CA VAL A 298 19.23 -9.91 0.27
C VAL A 298 17.84 -9.34 0.58
N GLY A 299 16.78 -10.13 0.49
CA GLY A 299 15.41 -9.70 0.81
C GLY A 299 15.30 -9.18 2.24
N ARG A 300 15.82 -9.96 3.21
CA ARG A 300 15.87 -9.59 4.63
C ARG A 300 16.64 -8.29 4.88
N ALA A 301 17.75 -8.07 4.18
CA ALA A 301 18.52 -6.83 4.30
C ALA A 301 17.73 -5.62 3.74
N LEU A 302 17.07 -5.77 2.59
CA LEU A 302 16.27 -4.70 1.97
C LEU A 302 15.03 -4.34 2.82
N THR A 303 14.31 -5.34 3.36
CA THR A 303 13.18 -5.09 4.27
C THR A 303 13.64 -4.38 5.55
N TYR A 304 14.78 -4.76 6.13
CA TYR A 304 15.35 -4.07 7.29
C TYR A 304 15.78 -2.63 6.97
N LEU A 305 16.46 -2.39 5.84
CA LEU A 305 16.85 -1.04 5.42
C LEU A 305 15.63 -0.13 5.16
N SER A 306 14.55 -0.68 4.61
CA SER A 306 13.27 0.06 4.49
C SER A 306 12.66 0.39 5.86
N THR A 307 12.85 -0.48 6.87
CA THR A 307 12.42 -0.23 8.27
C THR A 307 13.18 0.92 8.91
N PHE A 308 14.49 1.01 8.67
CA PHE A 308 15.32 2.12 9.13
C PHE A 308 14.92 3.46 8.48
N GLY A 309 14.67 3.41 7.16
CA GLY A 309 14.27 4.57 6.36
C GLY A 309 12.83 5.03 6.63
N ALA A 310 11.95 4.15 7.10
CA ALA A 310 10.55 4.44 7.36
C ALA A 310 10.35 5.64 8.31
N ASP A 311 9.39 6.50 7.96
CA ASP A 311 9.09 7.73 8.69
C ASP A 311 7.62 8.12 8.43
N PRO A 312 6.65 7.41 9.06
CA PRO A 312 5.23 7.58 8.75
C PRO A 312 4.78 9.04 8.86
N ALA A 313 4.21 9.60 7.79
CA ALA A 313 3.85 11.02 7.72
C ALA A 313 2.60 11.41 8.53
N ILE A 314 2.30 10.66 9.59
CA ILE A 314 1.23 10.93 10.56
C ILE A 314 1.78 11.88 11.64
N PRO A 315 1.22 13.09 11.80
CA PRO A 315 1.70 14.07 12.78
C PRO A 315 1.83 13.55 14.22
N GLY A 316 3.07 13.40 14.69
CA GLY A 316 3.42 12.98 16.05
C GLY A 316 3.70 11.49 16.22
N VAL A 317 3.72 10.69 15.14
CA VAL A 317 4.29 9.34 15.14
C VAL A 317 5.82 9.42 15.17
N LEU A 318 6.44 8.54 15.97
CA LEU A 318 7.89 8.37 15.98
C LEU A 318 8.30 7.32 14.94
N PRO A 319 9.37 7.53 14.15
CA PRO A 319 9.86 6.52 13.21
C PRO A 319 10.34 5.26 13.95
N PRO A 320 10.39 4.07 13.30
CA PRO A 320 10.80 2.82 13.94
C PRO A 320 12.11 2.89 14.74
N ARG A 321 13.11 3.61 14.20
CA ARG A 321 14.40 3.88 14.83
C ARG A 321 14.36 4.73 16.12
N GLU A 322 13.28 5.46 16.40
CA GLU A 322 13.07 6.17 17.68
C GLU A 322 12.08 5.45 18.59
N ALA A 323 11.10 4.74 18.01
CA ALA A 323 10.08 3.99 18.75
C ALA A 323 10.65 2.71 19.39
N PHE A 324 11.37 1.90 18.60
CA PHE A 324 11.99 0.65 19.03
C PHE A 324 13.48 0.65 18.64
N PRO A 325 14.33 1.41 19.35
CA PRO A 325 15.76 1.43 19.07
C PRO A 325 16.43 0.16 19.59
N LEU A 326 17.24 -0.47 18.73
CA LEU A 326 18.05 -1.62 19.10
C LEU A 326 19.03 -1.21 20.21
N THR A 327 18.89 -1.88 21.34
CA THR A 327 19.84 -1.80 22.45
C THR A 327 20.82 -2.97 22.34
N LEU A 328 22.12 -2.66 22.31
CA LEU A 328 23.20 -3.61 22.51
C LEU A 328 23.71 -3.47 23.96
N THR A 329 24.16 -4.58 24.55
CA THR A 329 24.78 -4.63 25.87
C THR A 329 25.96 -5.59 25.84
N ALA A 330 26.91 -5.41 26.75
CA ALA A 330 27.84 -6.49 27.09
C ALA A 330 28.42 -6.33 28.50
N GLY A 331 28.93 -7.43 29.02
CA GLY A 331 29.60 -7.55 30.31
C GLY A 331 29.93 -9.02 30.59
N ASP A 332 30.54 -9.29 31.74
CA ASP A 332 30.73 -10.66 32.21
C ASP A 332 29.36 -11.25 32.62
N PRO A 333 28.92 -12.40 32.08
CA PRO A 333 27.67 -13.06 32.48
C PRO A 333 27.55 -13.33 34.00
N ALA A 334 28.66 -13.43 34.72
CA ALA A 334 28.68 -13.60 36.18
C ALA A 334 28.55 -12.29 36.98
N VAL A 335 28.75 -11.13 36.34
CA VAL A 335 28.76 -9.79 37.00
C VAL A 335 27.61 -8.90 36.50
N GLY A 336 27.12 -9.14 35.28
CA GLY A 336 26.09 -8.34 34.61
C GLY A 336 26.68 -7.37 33.57
N PRO A 337 25.81 -6.69 32.80
CA PRO A 337 26.25 -5.77 31.74
C PRO A 337 27.09 -4.64 32.33
N GLN A 338 28.27 -4.42 31.76
CA GLN A 338 29.20 -3.34 32.12
C GLN A 338 28.91 -2.07 31.31
N TRP A 339 28.30 -2.21 30.12
CA TRP A 339 27.82 -1.09 29.32
C TRP A 339 26.54 -1.44 28.54
N ARG A 340 25.83 -0.40 28.13
CA ARG A 340 24.65 -0.41 27.26
C ARG A 340 24.79 0.67 26.17
N LEU A 341 24.59 0.27 24.92
CA LEU A 341 24.54 1.17 23.75
C LEU A 341 23.13 1.08 23.14
N GLN A 342 22.36 2.16 23.25
CA GLN A 342 21.19 2.34 22.41
C GLN A 342 21.67 2.86 21.04
N THR A 343 21.29 2.16 19.97
CA THR A 343 21.68 2.48 18.59
C THR A 343 20.54 3.17 17.84
N PRO A 344 20.81 3.88 16.74
CA PRO A 344 19.78 4.47 15.89
C PRO A 344 19.17 3.47 14.89
N LEU A 345 19.31 2.17 15.15
CA LEU A 345 18.86 1.08 14.29
C LEU A 345 17.55 0.52 14.87
N PRO A 346 16.53 0.18 14.07
CA PRO A 346 15.35 -0.50 14.57
C PRO A 346 15.68 -1.85 15.23
N ALA A 347 15.02 -2.17 16.33
CA ALA A 347 15.11 -3.47 17.00
C ALA A 347 14.35 -4.59 16.26
N PHE A 348 13.61 -4.26 15.20
CA PHE A 348 12.78 -5.17 14.42
C PHE A 348 12.91 -4.90 12.92
N ASN A 349 12.36 -5.82 12.11
CA ASN A 349 12.23 -5.69 10.67
C ASN A 349 10.74 -5.51 10.32
N TRP A 350 10.40 -4.52 9.49
CA TRP A 350 9.03 -4.23 9.07
C TRP A 350 8.36 -5.39 8.34
N SER A 351 9.13 -6.29 7.73
CA SER A 351 8.57 -7.52 7.13
C SER A 351 8.09 -8.54 8.18
N ASP A 352 8.57 -8.48 9.41
CA ASP A 352 8.04 -9.28 10.52
C ASP A 352 6.61 -8.86 10.87
N ARG A 353 5.69 -9.83 10.90
CA ARG A 353 4.25 -9.61 11.00
C ARG A 353 3.85 -9.06 12.37
N ASP A 354 4.39 -9.64 13.43
CA ASP A 354 4.00 -9.33 14.81
C ASP A 354 4.69 -8.06 15.33
N ALA A 355 5.97 -7.85 15.01
CA ALA A 355 6.67 -6.62 15.37
C ALA A 355 6.14 -5.40 14.59
N ARG A 356 5.76 -5.58 13.30
CA ARG A 356 5.04 -4.55 12.54
C ARG A 356 3.70 -4.21 13.19
N TRP A 357 2.95 -5.21 13.64
CA TRP A 357 1.68 -5.00 14.32
C TRP A 357 1.84 -4.34 15.69
N GLU A 358 2.85 -4.70 16.47
CA GLU A 358 3.19 -4.01 17.72
C GLU A 358 3.45 -2.52 17.46
N TYR A 359 4.28 -2.16 16.49
CA TYR A 359 4.52 -0.75 16.13
C TYR A 359 3.26 -0.01 15.65
N ILE A 360 2.44 -0.66 14.82
CA ILE A 360 1.17 -0.09 14.37
C ILE A 360 0.23 0.18 15.55
N THR A 361 0.07 -0.77 16.47
CA THR A 361 -0.89 -0.66 17.59
C THR A 361 -0.41 0.22 18.73
N THR A 362 0.90 0.30 18.98
CA THR A 362 1.47 1.10 20.08
C THR A 362 1.85 2.53 19.67
N HIS A 363 2.29 2.75 18.42
CA HIS A 363 2.80 4.05 17.97
C HIS A 363 1.95 4.71 16.87
N MET A 364 1.41 3.98 15.89
CA MET A 364 0.65 4.60 14.79
C MET A 364 -0.81 4.87 15.16
N LEU A 365 -1.58 3.82 15.49
CA LEU A 365 -3.01 3.90 15.77
C LEU A 365 -3.35 4.90 16.89
N PRO A 366 -2.66 4.94 18.06
CA PRO A 366 -2.99 5.89 19.11
C PRO A 366 -2.74 7.35 18.71
N LYS A 367 -1.69 7.60 17.91
CA LYS A 367 -1.36 8.95 17.41
C LYS A 367 -2.32 9.40 16.33
N TYR A 368 -2.68 8.51 15.40
CA TYR A 368 -3.68 8.80 14.37
C TYR A 368 -5.07 9.05 15.01
N ARG A 369 -5.48 8.21 15.96
CA ARG A 369 -6.71 8.39 16.74
C ARG A 369 -6.75 9.75 17.45
N SER A 370 -5.71 10.11 18.19
CA SER A 370 -5.63 11.42 18.88
C SER A 370 -5.58 12.60 17.88
N LEU A 371 -4.92 12.44 16.74
CA LEU A 371 -4.95 13.45 15.67
C LEU A 371 -6.37 13.65 15.11
N ALA A 372 -7.13 12.57 14.90
CA ALA A 372 -8.51 12.64 14.42
C ALA A 372 -9.50 13.19 15.47
N GLN A 373 -9.37 12.77 16.73
CA GLN A 373 -10.28 13.13 17.82
C GLN A 373 -9.98 14.54 18.40
N ASP A 374 -8.71 14.83 18.71
CA ASP A 374 -8.32 16.02 19.46
C ASP A 374 -7.90 17.19 18.55
N ARG A 375 -7.45 16.90 17.32
CA ARG A 375 -6.82 17.86 16.40
C ARG A 375 -7.36 17.79 14.95
N PRO A 376 -8.69 17.75 14.73
CA PRO A 376 -9.27 17.52 13.40
C PRO A 376 -8.90 18.59 12.35
N ALA A 377 -8.62 19.83 12.76
CA ALA A 377 -8.12 20.87 11.85
C ALA A 377 -6.70 20.57 11.33
N GLU A 378 -5.83 20.00 12.16
CA GLU A 378 -4.48 19.57 11.75
C GLU A 378 -4.57 18.35 10.84
N LEU A 379 -5.47 17.40 11.15
CA LEU A 379 -5.75 16.26 10.27
C LEU A 379 -6.24 16.72 8.89
N ALA A 380 -7.19 17.67 8.84
CA ALA A 380 -7.72 18.19 7.58
C ALA A 380 -6.63 18.86 6.72
N VAL A 381 -5.70 19.60 7.34
CA VAL A 381 -4.54 20.19 6.64
C VAL A 381 -3.60 19.10 6.12
N ALA A 382 -3.28 18.08 6.93
CA ALA A 382 -2.43 16.97 6.51
C ALA A 382 -3.02 16.19 5.32
N LEU A 383 -4.31 15.82 5.40
CA LEU A 383 -5.04 15.11 4.35
C LEU A 383 -5.31 15.95 3.09
N SER A 384 -5.13 17.28 3.13
CA SER A 384 -5.40 18.16 1.98
C SER A 384 -4.12 18.58 1.23
N LYS A 385 -2.94 18.13 1.68
CA LYS A 385 -1.68 18.45 1.00
C LYS A 385 -1.63 17.76 -0.37
N PRO A 386 -1.16 18.40 -1.46
CA PRO A 386 -1.00 17.75 -2.75
C PRO A 386 -0.11 16.51 -2.66
N MET A 387 -0.47 15.43 -3.35
CA MET A 387 0.21 14.15 -3.21
C MET A 387 1.68 14.20 -3.67
N ASP A 388 1.98 14.92 -4.77
CA ASP A 388 3.36 15.14 -5.21
C ASP A 388 4.20 15.88 -4.15
N GLN A 389 3.60 16.82 -3.41
CA GLN A 389 4.29 17.49 -2.31
C GLN A 389 4.53 16.53 -1.14
N GLN A 390 3.56 15.66 -0.81
CA GLN A 390 3.72 14.66 0.24
C GLN A 390 4.85 13.67 -0.09
N PHE A 391 4.89 13.14 -1.33
CA PHE A 391 5.99 12.29 -1.79
C PHE A 391 7.33 13.04 -1.80
N LEU A 392 7.37 14.28 -2.30
CA LEU A 392 8.60 15.09 -2.33
C LEU A 392 9.17 15.34 -0.93
N GLU A 393 8.33 15.73 0.04
CA GLU A 393 8.74 15.96 1.43
C GLU A 393 9.28 14.69 2.11
N GLN A 394 8.88 13.51 1.65
CA GLN A 394 9.32 12.22 2.18
C GLN A 394 10.52 11.60 1.45
N ARG A 395 11.03 12.23 0.37
CA ARG A 395 12.23 11.73 -0.31
C ARG A 395 13.44 11.71 0.63
N ALA A 396 14.27 10.67 0.56
CA ALA A 396 15.38 10.40 1.48
C ALA A 396 16.37 11.57 1.60
N LEU A 397 16.66 12.30 0.51
CA LEU A 397 17.50 13.50 0.55
C LEU A 397 16.87 14.65 1.36
N ASN A 398 15.56 14.87 1.21
CA ASN A 398 14.82 15.89 1.97
C ASN A 398 14.67 15.47 3.45
N ARG A 399 14.60 14.16 3.71
CA ARG A 399 14.57 13.55 5.05
C ARG A 399 15.94 13.37 5.70
N LEU A 400 17.05 13.57 4.99
CA LEU A 400 18.40 13.24 5.48
C LEU A 400 18.76 13.94 6.80
N VAL A 401 18.57 15.26 6.88
CA VAL A 401 18.85 16.01 8.12
C VAL A 401 17.94 15.59 9.28
N PRO A 402 16.61 15.43 9.10
CA PRO A 402 15.74 14.76 10.07
C PRO A 402 16.23 13.36 10.51
N ILE A 403 16.62 12.49 9.58
CA ILE A 403 17.10 11.12 9.87
C ILE A 403 18.41 11.16 10.68
N LEU A 404 19.37 12.01 10.32
CA LEU A 404 20.63 12.14 11.06
C LEU A 404 20.42 12.73 12.47
N ARG A 405 19.52 13.71 12.63
CA ARG A 405 19.14 14.24 13.95
C ARG A 405 18.43 13.19 14.80
N SER A 406 17.55 12.41 14.17
CA SER A 406 16.84 11.28 14.77
C SER A 406 17.83 10.24 15.29
N ALA A 407 18.80 9.84 14.46
CA ALA A 407 19.86 8.92 14.82
C ALA A 407 20.74 9.45 15.97
N ALA A 408 21.13 10.72 15.93
CA ALA A 408 21.94 11.36 16.96
C ALA A 408 21.24 11.44 18.34
N ARG A 409 19.91 11.67 18.38
CA ARG A 409 19.13 11.65 19.64
C ARG A 409 18.98 10.26 20.24
N THR A 410 18.87 9.25 19.38
CA THR A 410 18.66 7.86 19.77
C THR A 410 19.94 7.21 20.29
N THR A 411 21.08 7.61 19.74
CA THR A 411 22.39 7.06 20.11
C THR A 411 22.77 7.45 21.53
N GLN A 412 22.80 6.49 22.45
CA GLN A 412 23.10 6.73 23.88
C GLN A 412 23.99 5.63 24.43
N VAL A 413 25.04 6.00 25.17
CA VAL A 413 25.95 5.07 25.84
C VAL A 413 25.81 5.25 27.35
N GLN A 414 25.60 4.14 28.06
CA GLN A 414 25.62 4.06 29.51
C GLN A 414 26.68 3.05 29.94
N TYR A 415 27.46 3.40 30.95
CA TYR A 415 28.35 2.49 31.69
C TYR A 415 27.74 2.25 33.07
N TYR A 416 27.96 1.05 33.63
CA TYR A 416 27.40 0.63 34.92
C TYR A 416 28.46 0.54 36.03
#